data_AF-A0A3M5JWL1-F1
#
_entry.id   AF-A0A3M5JWL1-F1
#
_cell.length_a   1.000
_cell.length_b   1.000
_cell.length_c   1.000
_cell.angle_alpha   90.00
_cell.angle_beta   90.00
_cell.angle_gamma   90.00
#
_symmetry.space_group_name_H-M   'P 1'
#
loop_
_entity.id
_entity.type
_entity.pdbx_description
1 polymer ?
#
loop_
_entity_poly.entity_id
_entity_poly.type
_entity_poly.pdbx_seq_one_letter_code
_entity_poly.pdbx_strand_id
1 'polypeptide(L)' 'KTLQYIPPEGEKFLFKDAPKQEHFLVVGGPLDPVNPILYAEGYATARSLNLATGLPVVMTIDAGNMVAVA' A
#
# COMPACT_ATOMS: atom_id res chain seq x y z
N LYS A 1 -8.44 -9.12 -6.68
CA LYS A 1 -7.24 -9.46 -7.50
C LYS A 1 -6.10 -8.56 -7.05
N THR A 2 -4.86 -9.06 -6.93
CA THR A 2 -3.71 -8.23 -6.57
C THR A 2 -3.20 -7.50 -7.81
N LEU A 3 -2.73 -6.26 -7.65
CA LEU A 3 -2.09 -5.50 -8.73
C LEU A 3 -0.59 -5.83 -8.87
N GLN A 4 -0.04 -6.56 -7.89
CA GLN A 4 1.36 -6.96 -7.81
C GLN A 4 1.48 -8.49 -7.87
N TYR A 5 2.58 -8.96 -8.44
CA TYR A 5 2.96 -10.37 -8.45
C TYR A 5 4.48 -10.52 -8.29
N ILE A 6 4.90 -11.71 -7.87
CA ILE A 6 6.30 -12.11 -7.75
C ILE A 6 6.45 -13.41 -8.55
N PRO A 7 7.20 -13.42 -9.66
CA PRO A 7 7.49 -14.63 -10.42
C PRO A 7 8.62 -15.41 -9.71
N PRO A 8 8.91 -16.65 -10.14
CA PRO A 8 9.94 -17.50 -9.50
C PRO A 8 11.32 -16.85 -9.37
N GLU A 9 11.65 -15.90 -10.24
CA GLU A 9 12.90 -15.12 -10.24
C GLU A 9 12.99 -14.13 -9.07
N GLY A 10 11.89 -13.91 -8.35
CA GLY A 10 11.86 -13.22 -7.05
C GLY A 10 11.65 -11.70 -7.10
N GLU A 11 11.73 -11.08 -8.27
CA GLU A 11 11.46 -9.65 -8.41
C GLU A 11 9.97 -9.31 -8.32
N LYS A 12 9.63 -8.19 -7.69
CA LYS A 12 8.24 -7.76 -7.56
C LYS A 12 7.84 -6.89 -8.75
N PHE A 13 6.76 -7.27 -9.43
CA PHE A 13 6.23 -6.53 -10.57
C PHE A 13 4.80 -6.05 -10.34
N LEU A 14 4.43 -5.00 -11.07
CA LEU A 14 3.04 -4.60 -11.29
C LEU A 14 2.57 -5.15 -12.64
N PHE A 15 1.31 -5.58 -12.72
CA PHE A 15 0.71 -5.92 -14.01
C PHE A 15 0.77 -4.70 -14.95
N LYS A 16 1.25 -4.93 -16.17
CA LYS A 16 1.28 -3.89 -17.21
C LYS A 16 -0.14 -3.35 -17.44
N ASP A 17 -0.27 -2.04 -17.51
CA ASP A 17 -1.54 -1.32 -17.72
C ASP A 17 -2.62 -1.57 -16.65
N ALA A 18 -2.25 -2.13 -15.49
CA ALA A 18 -3.19 -2.32 -14.40
C ALA A 18 -3.71 -0.97 -13.89
N PRO A 19 -5.01 -0.84 -13.57
CA PRO A 19 -5.56 0.40 -13.03
C PRO A 19 -4.93 0.68 -11.68
N LYS A 20 -4.16 1.77 -11.59
CA LYS A 20 -3.40 2.13 -10.38
C LYS A 20 -4.12 3.18 -9.54
N GLN A 21 -4.88 4.06 -10.20
CA GLN A 21 -5.71 5.06 -9.54
C GLN A 21 -6.80 4.40 -8.69
N GLU A 22 -7.07 4.98 -7.51
CA GLU A 22 -8.06 4.54 -6.52
C GLU A 22 -7.82 3.15 -5.89
N HIS A 23 -6.71 2.48 -6.20
CA HIS A 23 -6.39 1.18 -5.62
C HIS A 23 -5.43 1.32 -4.44
N PHE A 24 -5.95 1.04 -3.25
CA PHE A 24 -5.18 1.00 -2.02
C PHE A 24 -5.46 -0.29 -1.23
N LEU A 25 -4.60 -0.56 -0.26
CA LEU A 25 -4.81 -1.62 0.72
C LEU A 25 -4.57 -1.07 2.12
N VAL A 26 -5.51 -1.29 3.05
CA VAL A 26 -5.25 -1.02 4.46
C VAL A 26 -4.56 -2.24 5.08
N VAL A 27 -3.40 -1.99 5.68
CA VAL A 27 -2.63 -2.98 6.43
C VAL A 27 -2.77 -2.68 7.92
N GLY A 28 -2.96 -3.70 8.76
CA GLY A 28 -2.87 -3.54 10.21
C GLY A 28 -4.18 -3.34 10.96
N GLY A 29 -5.33 -3.41 10.29
CA GLY A 29 -6.65 -3.33 10.93
C GLY A 29 -7.54 -2.24 10.35
N PRO A 30 -8.70 -1.96 10.98
CA PRO A 30 -9.62 -0.93 10.52
C PRO A 30 -9.02 0.47 10.70
N LEU A 31 -9.48 1.41 9.88
CA LEU A 31 -9.20 2.84 10.06
C LEU A 31 -10.12 3.40 11.15
N ASP A 32 -9.55 4.16 12.07
CA ASP A 32 -10.26 4.83 13.16
C ASP A 32 -10.01 6.34 13.06
N PRO A 33 -11.05 7.19 12.97
CA PRO A 33 -10.90 8.64 12.86
C PRO A 33 -10.25 9.30 14.09
N VAL A 34 -10.19 8.61 15.24
CA VAL A 34 -9.59 9.13 16.47
C VAL A 34 -8.08 8.87 16.53
N ASN A 35 -7.59 7.85 15.80
CA ASN A 35 -6.21 7.40 15.88
C ASN A 35 -5.41 7.76 14.62
N PRO A 36 -4.09 8.02 14.72
CA PRO A 36 -3.27 8.31 13.56
C PRO A 36 -3.25 7.15 12.55
N ILE A 37 -3.23 7.51 11.27
CA ILE A 37 -3.10 6.59 10.14
C ILE A 37 -1.85 6.97 9.35
N LEU A 38 -1.09 5.97 8.91
CA LEU A 38 0.10 6.18 8.08
C LEU A 38 -0.19 5.92 6.60
N TYR A 39 0.61 6.52 5.72
CA TYR A 39 0.60 6.25 4.29
C TYR A 39 1.96 5.72 3.84
N ALA A 40 1.96 4.74 2.94
CA ALA A 40 3.19 4.25 2.35
C ALA A 40 2.97 3.70 0.94
N GLU A 41 3.95 3.92 0.08
CA GLU A 41 3.96 3.29 -1.23
C GLU A 41 4.47 1.85 -1.14
N GLY A 42 3.66 0.93 -1.67
CA GLY A 42 4.00 -0.49 -1.77
C GLY A 42 3.79 -1.30 -0.48
N TYR A 43 3.44 -2.58 -0.68
CA TYR A 43 3.06 -3.48 0.42
C TYR A 43 4.16 -3.70 1.46
N ALA A 44 5.40 -3.94 1.04
CA ALA A 44 6.50 -4.25 1.95
C ALA A 44 6.76 -3.08 2.92
N THR A 45 6.82 -1.85 2.41
CA THR A 45 6.98 -0.64 3.22
C THR A 45 5.80 -0.45 4.18
N ALA A 46 4.57 -0.57 3.69
CA ALA A 46 3.37 -0.43 4.52
C ALA A 46 3.34 -1.46 5.66
N ARG A 47 3.72 -2.72 5.38
CA ARG A 47 3.78 -3.76 6.41
C ARG A 47 4.89 -3.51 7.43
N SER A 48 6.06 -3.06 6.99
CA SER A 48 7.15 -2.70 7.90
C SER A 48 6.75 -1.58 8.86
N LEU A 49 6.07 -0.55 8.37
CA LEU A 49 5.55 0.53 9.21
C LEU A 49 4.49 0.04 10.20
N ASN A 50 3.56 -0.81 9.75
CA ASN A 50 2.58 -1.41 10.65
C ASN A 50 3.26 -2.23 11.76
N LEU A 51 4.24 -3.06 11.41
CA LEU A 51 4.98 -3.87 12.40
C LEU A 51 5.76 -3.00 13.39
N ALA A 52 6.32 -1.87 12.93
CA ALA A 52 7.11 -0.97 13.77
C ALA A 52 6.25 -0.09 14.69
N THR A 53 5.02 0.24 14.29
CA THR A 53 4.19 1.25 15.00
C THR A 53 2.93 0.69 15.62
N GLY A 54 2.45 -0.48 15.16
CA GLY A 54 1.13 -1.00 15.49
C GLY A 54 -0.04 -0.24 14.85
N LEU A 55 0.22 0.84 14.10
CA LEU A 55 -0.81 1.68 13.49
C LEU A 55 -1.29 1.10 12.15
N PRO A 56 -2.54 1.36 11.76
CA PRO A 56 -3.00 1.05 10.42
C PRO A 56 -2.28 1.90 9.37
N VAL A 57 -1.97 1.28 8.23
CA VAL A 57 -1.24 1.92 7.12
C VAL A 57 -2.02 1.76 5.83
N VAL A 58 -2.33 2.88 5.17
CA VAL A 58 -2.91 2.90 3.82
C VAL A 58 -1.75 2.73 2.82
N MET A 59 -1.70 1.57 2.19
CA MET A 59 -0.75 1.25 1.13
C MET A 59 -1.27 1.75 -0.21
N THR A 60 -0.45 2.54 -0.90
CA THR A 60 -0.73 3.06 -2.25
C THR A 60 0.16 2.39 -3.29
N ILE A 61 -0.29 2.36 -4.55
CA ILE A 61 0.44 1.77 -5.69
C ILE A 61 0.68 2.85 -6.73
N ASP A 62 1.94 3.10 -7.07
CA ASP A 62 2.36 4.07 -8.10
C ASP A 62 1.77 5.46 -7.86
N ALA A 63 2.07 6.00 -6.68
CA ALA A 63 1.55 7.27 -6.23
C ALA A 63 2.38 8.48 -6.69
N GLY A 64 3.31 8.30 -7.63
CA GLY A 64 4.01 9.35 -8.39
C GLY A 64 4.68 10.51 -7.62
N ASN A 65 4.81 10.45 -6.29
CA ASN A 65 5.10 11.54 -5.31
C ASN A 65 3.89 12.26 -4.67
N MET A 66 2.82 11.52 -4.30
CA MET A 66 1.70 11.84 -3.36
C MET A 66 1.50 13.35 -3.09
N VAL A 67 0.47 14.03 -3.58
CA VAL A 67 -0.95 13.91 -3.22
C VAL A 67 -1.78 13.94 -4.51
N ALA A 68 -2.66 12.97 -4.77
CA ALA A 68 -4.07 13.10 -4.42
C ALA A 68 -4.66 11.85 -3.75
N VAL A 69 -5.39 12.10 -2.65
CA VAL A 69 -6.30 11.15 -2.00
C VAL A 69 -7.64 11.88 -1.75
N ALA A 70 -8.50 11.86 -2.77
CA ALA A 70 -9.97 11.85 -2.79
C ALA A 70 -10.40 11.83 -4.26
#